data_AF-A0A3A0E205-F1
#
_entry.id   AF-A0A3A0E205-F1
#
_cell.length_a   1.000
_cell.length_b   1.000
_cell.length_c   1.000
_cell.angle_alpha   90.00
_cell.angle_beta   90.00
_cell.angle_gamma   90.00
#
_symmetry.space_group_name_H-M   'P 1'
#
loop_
_entity.id
_entity.type
_entity.pdbx_description
1 polymer ?
#
loop_
_entity_poly.entity_id
_entity_poly.type
_entity_poly.pdbx_seq_one_letter_code
_entity_poly.pdbx_strand_id
1 'polypeptide(L)'
;MTQSTLPASPAASRVAQEPAMERTNYASLCLMEHQIMQHVKDALRITLGWDVRSVGLARKVSSVQFTMQSLRRHLERVMNLEEEDGYMRSVRELKPNLYDRVANLRLEHQEFRRTLESLLPALEKVNPSDEDRFDEVCAELNAFLARIDRHDKQETELLQTAFYDDIGGEG
;
A
#
# COMPACT_ATOMS: atom_id res chain seq x y z
N MET A 1 55.04 44.22 -2.76
CA MET A 1 55.48 43.01 -3.50
C MET A 1 56.29 42.21 -2.50
N THR A 2 55.81 41.14 -1.89
CA THR A 2 55.36 39.87 -2.47
C THR A 2 54.24 39.23 -1.62
N GLN A 3 53.27 38.59 -2.29
CA GLN A 3 52.12 37.91 -1.71
C GLN A 3 52.41 36.42 -1.46
N SER A 4 51.60 35.81 -0.57
CA SER A 4 51.01 34.45 -0.66
C SER A 4 52.00 33.26 -0.58
N THR A 5 51.69 32.10 0.02
CA THR A 5 50.42 31.37 0.12
C THR A 5 50.51 30.35 1.27
N LEU A 6 49.45 30.25 2.10
CA LEU A 6 49.22 29.16 3.06
C LEU A 6 48.61 27.96 2.34
N PRO A 7 48.95 26.70 2.70
CA PRO A 7 48.28 25.55 2.11
C PRO A 7 46.86 25.38 2.67
N ALA A 8 45.92 25.20 1.74
CA ALA A 8 44.51 24.92 1.99
C ALA A 8 44.32 23.52 2.57
N SER A 9 43.43 23.45 3.56
CA SER A 9 42.85 22.21 4.11
C SER A 9 41.85 21.60 3.14
N PRO A 10 41.88 20.28 2.85
CA PRO A 10 40.85 19.64 2.06
C PRO A 10 39.69 19.24 2.98
N ALA A 11 38.70 20.13 3.11
CA ALA A 11 37.36 19.77 3.52
C ALA A 11 36.53 19.38 2.28
N ALA A 12 35.72 18.34 2.44
CA ALA A 12 34.60 17.93 1.59
C ALA A 12 34.91 17.12 0.31
N SER A 13 35.00 15.81 0.49
CA SER A 13 34.28 14.88 -0.38
C SER A 13 33.61 13.82 0.49
N ARG A 14 32.48 14.21 1.08
CA ARG A 14 31.51 13.27 1.65
C ARG A 14 30.39 13.14 0.63
N VAL A 15 30.70 12.48 -0.48
CA VAL A 15 29.67 12.00 -1.41
C VAL A 15 28.84 11.00 -0.63
N ALA A 16 27.54 11.27 -0.57
CA ALA A 16 26.55 10.59 0.24
C ALA A 16 26.58 9.07 0.05
N GLN A 17 27.08 8.37 1.08
CA GLN A 17 26.65 7.01 1.37
C GLN A 17 25.44 7.14 2.31
N GLU A 18 24.24 7.29 1.75
CA GLU A 18 23.03 6.88 2.48
C GLU A 18 23.13 5.37 2.71
N PRO A 19 23.07 4.90 3.96
CA PRO A 19 23.56 3.57 4.29
C PRO A 19 22.56 2.52 3.79
N ALA A 20 23.07 1.46 3.16
CA ALA A 20 22.31 0.26 2.80
C ALA A 20 21.45 -0.33 3.96
N MET A 21 21.75 0.05 5.20
CA MET A 21 21.02 -0.29 6.42
C MET A 21 19.60 0.34 6.49
N GLU A 22 19.41 1.58 6.00
CA GLU A 22 18.08 2.22 5.98
C GLU A 22 17.17 1.60 4.90
N ARG A 23 17.72 1.25 3.73
CA ARG A 23 16.98 0.57 2.65
C ARG A 23 16.54 -0.84 3.02
N THR A 24 17.39 -1.58 3.75
CA THR A 24 17.06 -2.93 4.26
C THR A 24 15.92 -2.88 5.27
N ASN A 25 15.87 -1.85 6.11
CA ASN A 25 14.79 -1.62 7.05
C ASN A 25 13.48 -1.31 6.31
N TYR A 26 13.53 -0.47 5.28
CA TYR A 26 12.35 -0.06 4.53
C TYR A 26 11.68 -1.19 3.74
N ALA A 27 12.46 -1.99 3.01
CA ALA A 27 11.94 -3.15 2.28
C ALA A 27 11.32 -4.18 3.24
N SER A 28 11.94 -4.38 4.41
CA SER A 28 11.41 -5.27 5.46
C SER A 28 10.10 -4.74 6.04
N LEU A 29 9.99 -3.42 6.27
CA LEU A 29 8.77 -2.77 6.72
C LEU A 29 7.64 -2.89 5.70
N CYS A 30 7.92 -2.64 4.42
CA CYS A 30 6.94 -2.78 3.35
C CYS A 30 6.41 -4.23 3.25
N LEU A 31 7.32 -5.21 3.27
CA LEU A 31 6.95 -6.63 3.27
C LEU A 31 6.08 -7.00 4.49
N MET A 32 6.46 -6.53 5.68
CA MET A 32 5.70 -6.75 6.91
C MET A 32 4.30 -6.15 6.82
N GLU A 33 4.16 -4.93 6.31
CA GLU A 33 2.85 -4.28 6.16
C GLU A 33 1.96 -4.99 5.13
N HIS A 34 2.53 -5.46 4.01
CA HIS A 34 1.81 -6.31 3.06
C HIS A 34 1.29 -7.61 3.68
N GLN A 35 2.11 -8.27 4.51
CA GLN A 35 1.71 -9.49 5.23
C GLN A 35 0.56 -9.21 6.21
N ILE A 36 0.66 -8.12 6.98
CA ILE A 36 -0.40 -7.72 7.92
C ILE A 36 -1.67 -7.37 7.13
N MET A 37 -1.55 -6.59 6.06
CA MET A 37 -2.67 -6.23 5.18
C MET A 37 -3.37 -7.49 4.65
N GLN A 38 -2.61 -8.50 4.22
CA GLN A 38 -3.17 -9.76 3.74
C GLN A 38 -3.98 -10.47 4.83
N HIS A 39 -3.45 -10.59 6.05
CA HIS A 39 -4.19 -11.17 7.17
C HIS A 39 -5.46 -10.40 7.51
N VAL A 40 -5.42 -9.06 7.43
CA VAL A 40 -6.60 -8.22 7.67
C VAL A 40 -7.64 -8.39 6.57
N LYS A 41 -7.24 -8.47 5.30
CA LYS A 41 -8.15 -8.76 4.17
C LYS A 41 -8.85 -10.11 4.38
N ASP A 42 -8.10 -11.14 4.77
CA ASP A 42 -8.65 -12.48 4.98
C ASP A 42 -9.61 -12.52 6.17
N ALA A 43 -9.26 -11.87 7.28
CA ALA A 43 -10.16 -11.71 8.42
C ALA A 43 -11.45 -11.00 8.01
N LEU A 44 -11.36 -9.92 7.22
CA LEU A 44 -12.54 -9.18 6.76
C LEU A 44 -13.43 -10.05 5.88
N ARG A 45 -12.87 -10.81 4.92
CA ARG A 45 -13.64 -11.74 4.08
C ARG A 45 -14.38 -12.78 4.92
N ILE A 46 -13.71 -13.35 5.91
CA ILE A 46 -14.33 -14.32 6.83
C ILE A 46 -15.52 -13.68 7.55
N THR A 47 -15.35 -12.47 8.11
CA THR A 47 -16.43 -11.77 8.81
C THR A 47 -17.59 -11.41 7.89
N LEU A 48 -17.31 -10.96 6.65
CA LEU A 48 -18.34 -10.66 5.65
C LEU A 48 -19.17 -11.92 5.30
N GLY A 49 -18.53 -13.10 5.31
CA GLY A 49 -19.16 -14.39 5.04
C GLY A 49 -19.97 -15.00 6.20
N TRP A 50 -20.02 -14.37 7.39
CA TRP A 50 -20.80 -14.90 8.51
C TRP A 50 -22.31 -14.89 8.22
N ASP A 51 -23.01 -15.98 8.55
CA ASP A 51 -24.49 -16.05 8.51
C ASP A 51 -25.07 -15.22 9.66
N VAL A 52 -25.82 -14.17 9.33
CA VAL A 52 -26.46 -13.24 10.29
C VAL A 52 -27.34 -13.99 11.28
N ARG A 53 -28.01 -15.08 10.87
CA ARG A 53 -28.88 -15.88 11.74
C ARG A 53 -28.11 -16.61 12.85
N SER A 54 -26.82 -16.85 12.64
CA SER A 54 -25.96 -17.57 13.59
C SER A 54 -25.26 -16.64 14.60
N VAL A 55 -24.85 -15.44 14.18
CA VAL A 55 -24.04 -14.52 15.00
C VAL A 55 -24.78 -13.27 15.45
N GLY A 56 -25.91 -12.94 14.83
CA GLY A 56 -26.66 -11.69 15.00
C GLY A 56 -26.06 -10.52 14.22
N LEU A 57 -26.93 -9.69 13.64
CA LEU A 57 -26.55 -8.57 12.78
C LEU A 57 -25.65 -7.57 13.51
N ALA A 58 -26.02 -7.15 14.72
CA ALA A 58 -25.23 -6.20 15.52
C ALA A 58 -23.79 -6.66 15.74
N ARG A 59 -23.57 -7.96 16.01
CA ARG A 59 -22.22 -8.51 16.20
C ARG A 59 -21.43 -8.53 14.91
N LYS A 60 -22.07 -8.91 13.80
CA LYS A 60 -21.44 -8.91 12.47
C LYS A 60 -21.03 -7.49 12.07
N VAL A 61 -21.93 -6.51 12.19
CA VAL A 61 -21.66 -5.09 11.93
C VAL A 61 -20.44 -4.60 12.70
N SER A 62 -20.42 -4.78 14.03
CA SER A 62 -19.29 -4.34 14.87
C SER A 62 -17.96 -5.00 14.47
N SER A 63 -18.01 -6.27 14.07
CA SER A 63 -16.81 -7.01 13.66
C SER A 63 -16.28 -6.54 12.30
N VAL A 64 -17.18 -6.25 11.35
CA VAL A 64 -16.84 -5.66 10.05
C VAL A 64 -16.27 -4.25 10.24
N GLN A 65 -16.89 -3.42 11.08
CA GLN A 65 -16.39 -2.08 11.42
C GLN A 65 -14.97 -2.11 11.98
N PHE A 66 -14.73 -2.95 12.98
CA PHE A 66 -13.41 -3.10 13.59
C PHE A 66 -12.36 -3.53 12.56
N THR A 67 -12.67 -4.53 11.75
CA THR A 67 -11.71 -5.07 10.78
C THR A 67 -11.46 -4.09 9.63
N MET A 68 -12.49 -3.34 9.22
CA MET A 68 -12.38 -2.30 8.20
C MET A 68 -11.49 -1.13 8.64
N GLN A 69 -11.54 -0.72 9.91
CA GLN A 69 -10.61 0.27 10.46
C GLN A 69 -9.17 -0.24 10.43
N SER A 70 -8.96 -1.52 10.74
CA SER A 70 -7.65 -2.15 10.62
C SER A 70 -7.17 -2.16 9.17
N LEU A 71 -8.05 -2.51 8.22
CA LEU A 71 -7.73 -2.54 6.79
C LEU A 71 -7.28 -1.15 6.31
N ARG A 72 -8.05 -0.10 6.64
CA ARG A 72 -7.70 1.27 6.30
C ARG A 72 -6.30 1.64 6.76
N ARG A 73 -5.98 1.40 8.03
CA ARG A 73 -4.69 1.77 8.62
C ARG A 73 -3.52 1.10 7.88
N HIS A 74 -3.64 -0.20 7.60
CA HIS A 74 -2.57 -0.94 6.95
C HIS A 74 -2.47 -0.62 5.45
N LEU A 75 -3.60 -0.46 4.76
CA LEU A 75 -3.61 -0.04 3.36
C LEU A 75 -3.01 1.37 3.18
N GLU A 76 -3.39 2.34 4.02
CA GLU A 76 -2.77 3.68 4.01
C GLU A 76 -1.25 3.61 4.22
N ARG A 77 -0.81 2.75 5.14
CA ARG A 77 0.60 2.58 5.44
C ARG A 77 1.37 1.93 4.30
N VAL A 78 0.83 0.89 3.68
CA VAL A 78 1.39 0.24 2.48
C VAL A 78 1.54 1.27 1.35
N MET A 79 0.47 1.98 1.01
CA MET A 79 0.50 2.98 -0.06
C MET A 79 1.51 4.10 0.20
N ASN A 80 1.62 4.58 1.45
CA ASN A 80 2.63 5.59 1.81
C ASN A 80 4.04 5.01 1.70
N LEU A 81 4.23 3.76 2.13
CA LEU A 81 5.51 3.06 1.97
C LEU A 81 5.87 2.87 0.49
N GLU A 82 4.92 2.73 -0.42
CA GLU A 82 5.23 2.53 -1.83
C GLU A 82 5.52 3.85 -2.54
N GLU A 83 4.78 4.90 -2.19
CA GLU A 83 4.83 6.22 -2.82
C GLU A 83 6.00 7.11 -2.34
N GLU A 84 6.26 7.18 -1.03
CA GLU A 84 7.18 8.17 -0.47
C GLU A 84 8.62 7.71 -0.63
N ASP A 85 9.03 6.63 0.03
CA ASP A 85 10.42 6.12 -0.04
C ASP A 85 10.50 4.70 -0.60
N GLY A 86 9.43 4.28 -1.29
CA GLY A 86 9.28 2.96 -1.85
C GLY A 86 9.71 2.80 -3.30
N TYR A 87 9.35 1.64 -3.82
CA TYR A 87 9.76 1.22 -5.15
C TYR A 87 9.24 2.16 -6.24
N MET A 88 8.12 2.88 -6.04
CA MET A 88 7.55 3.73 -7.09
C MET A 88 8.49 4.87 -7.49
N ARG A 89 9.22 5.46 -6.52
CA ARG A 89 10.24 6.46 -6.80
C ARG A 89 11.40 5.83 -7.57
N SER A 90 11.93 4.71 -7.08
CA SER A 90 13.08 4.02 -7.68
C SER A 90 12.81 3.51 -9.10
N VAL A 91 11.66 2.90 -9.35
CA VAL A 91 11.26 2.42 -10.69
C VAL A 91 11.17 3.58 -11.66
N ARG A 92 10.61 4.71 -11.25
CA ARG A 92 10.51 5.90 -12.11
C ARG A 92 11.87 6.47 -12.49
N GLU A 93 12.83 6.45 -11.56
CA GLU A 93 14.19 6.96 -11.79
C GLU A 93 15.03 6.00 -12.65
N LEU A 94 14.89 4.69 -12.44
CA LEU A 94 15.71 3.66 -13.10
C LEU A 94 15.13 3.17 -14.43
N LYS A 95 13.81 3.21 -14.60
CA LYS A 95 13.08 2.63 -15.75
C LYS A 95 12.02 3.59 -16.27
N PRO A 96 12.40 4.64 -17.03
CA PRO A 96 11.45 5.64 -17.55
C PRO A 96 10.33 5.05 -18.41
N ASN A 97 10.57 3.92 -19.08
CA ASN A 97 9.58 3.18 -19.86
C ASN A 97 8.45 2.57 -19.00
N LEU A 98 8.60 2.52 -17.68
CA LEU A 98 7.57 2.04 -16.74
C LEU A 98 6.81 3.19 -16.05
N TYR A 99 7.07 4.45 -16.43
CA TYR A 99 6.47 5.64 -15.82
C TYR A 99 4.94 5.57 -15.76
N ASP A 100 4.29 5.25 -16.89
CA ASP A 100 2.83 5.22 -16.98
C ASP A 100 2.22 4.16 -16.06
N ARG A 101 2.90 3.01 -15.89
CA ARG A 101 2.45 1.96 -14.97
C ARG A 101 2.50 2.43 -13.52
N VAL A 102 3.59 3.09 -13.12
CA VAL A 102 3.71 3.69 -11.77
C VAL A 102 2.66 4.78 -11.55
N ALA A 103 2.42 5.62 -12.56
CA ALA A 103 1.40 6.67 -12.48
C ALA A 103 0.00 6.09 -12.28
N ASN A 104 -0.34 5.01 -12.99
CA ASN A 104 -1.62 4.32 -12.84
C ASN A 104 -1.81 3.72 -11.45
N LEU A 105 -0.79 3.04 -10.90
CA LEU A 105 -0.86 2.51 -9.53
C LEU A 105 -1.11 3.62 -8.51
N ARG A 106 -0.45 4.77 -8.67
CA ARG A 106 -0.68 5.93 -7.79
C ARG A 106 -2.10 6.50 -7.91
N LEU A 107 -2.70 6.48 -9.12
CA LEU A 107 -4.09 6.87 -9.29
C LEU A 107 -5.04 5.88 -8.59
N GLU A 108 -4.77 4.58 -8.68
CA GLU A 108 -5.51 3.55 -7.95
C GLU A 108 -5.42 3.78 -6.43
N HIS A 109 -4.26 4.16 -5.89
CA HIS A 109 -4.12 4.53 -4.47
C HIS A 109 -5.03 5.70 -4.07
N GLN A 110 -5.14 6.72 -4.92
CA GLN A 110 -6.03 7.87 -4.68
C GLN A 110 -7.50 7.44 -4.72
N GLU A 111 -7.86 6.51 -5.59
CA GLU A 111 -9.20 5.92 -5.61
C GLU A 111 -9.49 5.09 -4.37
N PHE A 112 -8.50 4.34 -3.86
CA PHE A 112 -8.65 3.58 -2.62
C PHE A 112 -8.89 4.49 -1.43
N ARG A 113 -8.10 5.56 -1.29
CA ARG A 113 -8.32 6.57 -0.23
C ARG A 113 -9.74 7.15 -0.29
N ARG A 114 -10.20 7.56 -1.48
CA ARG A 114 -11.58 8.05 -1.68
C ARG A 114 -12.66 7.01 -1.35
N THR A 115 -12.42 5.75 -1.73
CA THR A 115 -13.35 4.64 -1.46
C THR A 115 -13.44 4.37 0.06
N LEU A 116 -12.32 4.44 0.77
CA LEU A 116 -12.30 4.30 2.23
C LEU A 116 -13.03 5.46 2.92
N GLU A 117 -12.85 6.69 2.44
CA GLU A 117 -13.54 7.89 2.93
C GLU A 117 -15.07 7.80 2.79
N SER A 118 -15.57 7.10 1.76
CA SER A 118 -17.02 6.88 1.59
C SER A 118 -17.54 5.65 2.34
N LEU A 119 -16.82 4.54 2.31
CA LEU A 119 -17.30 3.26 2.87
C LEU A 119 -17.33 3.24 4.40
N LEU A 120 -16.34 3.83 5.07
CA LEU A 120 -16.29 3.82 6.53
C LEU A 120 -17.50 4.54 7.16
N PRO A 121 -17.83 5.78 6.77
CA PRO A 121 -19.03 6.45 7.29
C PRO A 121 -20.33 5.73 6.91
N ALA A 122 -20.40 5.10 5.73
CA ALA A 122 -21.56 4.31 5.34
C ALA A 122 -21.76 3.12 6.28
N LEU A 123 -20.68 2.41 6.60
CA LEU A 123 -20.68 1.28 7.52
C LEU A 123 -20.97 1.67 8.98
N GLU A 124 -20.48 2.83 9.43
CA GLU A 124 -20.77 3.37 10.77
C GLU A 124 -22.24 3.77 10.96
N LYS A 125 -22.92 4.15 9.87
CA LYS A 125 -24.33 4.56 9.88
C LYS A 125 -25.31 3.41 9.71
N VAL A 126 -24.84 2.17 9.49
CA VAL A 126 -25.71 1.00 9.35
C VAL A 126 -26.49 0.81 10.66
N ASN A 127 -27.81 0.80 10.55
CA ASN A 127 -28.68 0.44 11.65
C ASN A 127 -28.66 -1.10 11.81
N PRO A 128 -28.45 -1.65 13.01
CA PRO A 128 -28.54 -3.10 13.27
C PRO A 128 -29.90 -3.75 12.98
N SER A 129 -30.91 -2.98 12.54
CA SER A 129 -32.23 -3.46 12.11
C SER A 129 -32.43 -3.38 10.59
N ASP A 130 -31.46 -2.85 9.84
CA ASP A 130 -31.52 -2.66 8.39
C ASP A 130 -30.51 -3.61 7.71
N GLU A 131 -30.94 -4.86 7.57
CA GLU A 131 -30.12 -5.94 7.01
C GLU A 131 -29.83 -5.71 5.52
N ASP A 132 -30.82 -5.23 4.76
CA ASP A 132 -30.68 -4.94 3.33
C ASP A 132 -29.58 -3.90 3.09
N ARG A 133 -29.59 -2.80 3.84
CA ARG A 133 -28.54 -1.77 3.73
C ARG A 133 -27.17 -2.31 4.13
N PHE A 134 -27.10 -3.18 5.12
CA PHE A 134 -25.83 -3.79 5.52
C PHE A 134 -25.29 -4.72 4.42
N ASP A 135 -26.15 -5.50 3.78
CA ASP A 135 -25.78 -6.41 2.69
C ASP A 135 -25.25 -5.65 1.46
N GLU A 136 -25.84 -4.49 1.13
CA GLU A 136 -25.30 -3.59 0.10
C GLU A 136 -23.87 -3.14 0.44
N VAL A 137 -23.64 -2.69 1.68
CA VAL A 137 -22.31 -2.27 2.14
C VAL A 137 -21.33 -3.45 2.13
N CYS A 138 -21.77 -4.66 2.51
CA CYS A 138 -20.96 -5.87 2.42
C CYS A 138 -20.59 -6.22 0.96
N ALA A 139 -21.49 -6.03 0.00
CA ALA A 139 -21.20 -6.23 -1.42
C ALA A 139 -20.18 -5.22 -1.93
N GLU A 140 -20.32 -3.94 -1.57
CA GLU A 140 -19.35 -2.88 -1.90
C GLU A 140 -17.96 -3.18 -1.31
N LEU A 141 -17.90 -3.63 -0.05
CA LEU A 141 -16.65 -4.03 0.61
C LEU A 141 -15.97 -5.21 -0.09
N ASN A 142 -16.72 -6.22 -0.52
CA ASN A 142 -16.16 -7.35 -1.29
C ASN A 142 -15.60 -6.88 -2.65
N ALA A 143 -16.31 -6.00 -3.34
CA ALA A 143 -15.83 -5.42 -4.60
C ALA A 143 -14.56 -4.59 -4.39
N PHE A 144 -14.48 -3.85 -3.28
CA PHE A 144 -13.29 -3.09 -2.90
C PHE A 144 -12.09 -4.01 -2.59
N LEU A 145 -12.29 -5.07 -1.81
CA LEU A 145 -11.24 -6.06 -1.53
C LEU A 145 -10.71 -6.72 -2.81
N ALA A 146 -11.60 -7.04 -3.75
CA ALA A 146 -11.21 -7.60 -5.05
C ALA A 146 -10.40 -6.62 -5.90
N ARG A 147 -10.61 -5.30 -5.75
CA ARG A 147 -9.79 -4.27 -6.40
C ARG A 147 -8.38 -4.24 -5.80
N ILE A 148 -8.27 -4.29 -4.47
CA ILE A 148 -6.97 -4.36 -3.78
C ILE A 148 -6.18 -5.60 -4.24
N ASP A 149 -6.81 -6.78 -4.31
CA ASP A 149 -6.09 -7.99 -4.78
C ASP A 149 -5.58 -7.89 -6.22
N ARG A 150 -6.26 -7.12 -7.09
CA ARG A 150 -5.78 -6.89 -8.46
C ARG A 150 -4.60 -5.94 -8.45
N HIS A 151 -4.70 -4.88 -7.65
CA HIS A 151 -3.62 -3.93 -7.45
C HIS A 151 -2.35 -4.62 -6.96
N ASP A 152 -2.41 -5.43 -5.90
CA ASP A 152 -1.25 -6.16 -5.36
C ASP A 152 -0.54 -7.03 -6.43
N LYS A 153 -1.32 -7.59 -7.37
CA LYS A 153 -0.77 -8.35 -8.52
C LYS A 153 -0.07 -7.44 -9.51
N GLN A 154 -0.69 -6.31 -9.87
CA GLN A 154 -0.10 -5.31 -10.78
C GLN A 154 1.21 -4.76 -10.21
N GLU A 155 1.29 -4.54 -8.90
CA GLU A 155 2.51 -4.13 -8.20
C GLU A 155 3.60 -5.20 -8.25
N THR A 156 3.24 -6.45 -7.95
CA THR A 156 4.17 -7.59 -8.02
C THR A 156 4.75 -7.74 -9.43
N GLU A 157 3.90 -7.65 -10.46
CA GLU A 157 4.33 -7.69 -11.86
C GLU A 157 5.24 -6.52 -12.21
N LEU A 158 4.94 -5.31 -11.74
CA LEU A 158 5.77 -4.13 -11.98
C LEU A 158 7.16 -4.31 -11.35
N LEU A 159 7.22 -4.81 -10.12
CA LEU A 159 8.48 -5.08 -9.41
C LEU A 159 9.30 -6.15 -10.10
N GLN A 160 8.67 -7.23 -10.57
CA GLN A 160 9.33 -8.27 -11.35
C GLN A 160 9.94 -7.70 -12.62
N THR A 161 9.17 -6.95 -13.41
CA THR A 161 9.66 -6.32 -14.63
C THR A 161 10.78 -5.31 -14.37
N ALA A 162 10.67 -4.50 -13.32
CA ALA A 162 11.64 -3.44 -13.07
C ALA A 162 13.01 -3.98 -12.62
N PHE A 163 13.04 -5.10 -11.88
CA PHE A 163 14.25 -5.58 -11.21
C PHE A 163 14.79 -6.93 -11.69
N TYR A 164 14.02 -7.72 -12.44
CA TYR A 164 14.43 -9.07 -12.85
C TYR A 164 14.45 -9.30 -14.37
N ASP A 165 13.72 -8.52 -15.17
CA ASP A 165 13.67 -8.71 -16.64
C ASP A 165 14.92 -8.16 -17.39
N ASP A 166 15.88 -7.56 -16.70
CA ASP A 166 17.13 -7.02 -17.29
C ASP A 166 18.27 -8.06 -17.41
N ILE A 167 18.12 -9.29 -16.89
CA ILE A 167 19.12 -10.36 -17.02
C ILE A 167 18.81 -11.20 -18.26
N GLY A 168 18.80 -10.54 -19.42
CA GLY A 168 18.48 -11.13 -20.72
C GLY A 168 19.40 -10.61 -21.83
N GLY A 169 20.69 -10.48 -21.54
CA GLY A 169 21.72 -10.26 -22.55
C GLY A 169 22.40 -11.59 -22.89
N GLU A 170 21.93 -12.24 -23.96
CA GLU A 170 22.55 -13.44 -24.53
C GLU A 170 23.90 -13.15 -25.19
N GLY A 171 24.85 -14.08 -25.03
CA GLY A 171 25.65 -14.66 -26.13
C GLY A 171 26.68 -13.80 -26.83
#